data_AF-A0A2V6VVI9-F1
#
_entry.id   AF-A0A2V6VVI9-F1
#
_cell.length_a   1.000
_cell.length_b   1.000
_cell.length_c   1.000
_cell.angle_alpha   90.00
_cell.angle_beta   90.00
_cell.angle_gamma   90.00
#
_symmetry.space_group_name_H-M   'P 1'
#
loop_
_entity.id
_entity.type
_entity.pdbx_description
1 polymer ?
#
loop_
_entity_poly.entity_id
_entity_poly.type
_entity_poly.pdbx_seq_one_letter_code
_entity_poly.pdbx_strand_id
1 'polypeptide(L)'
;PGPELTDASISFFNKNGAINEDGGDQGFHNIGVRPAAEDAGRAGLGPNGASFSESGSPVDNGAFKTPGLRNVGLRAPHMHNGGKKDLAAVVDFYSRGGDFPNPSKRIKELNLKADDQAALVDFLQNALTDCRVAREEAPFDHPSLSPPNGAFVPATGGGHTCH
;
A
#
# COMPACT_ATOMS: atom_id res chain seq x y z
N PRO A 1 -1.80 5.97 13.12
CA PRO A 1 -2.43 4.65 12.85
C PRO A 1 -1.74 3.95 11.68
N GLY A 2 -0.90 2.96 12.00
CA GLY A 2 -0.09 2.21 11.04
C GLY A 2 -0.81 0.96 10.51
N PRO A 3 -0.09 -0.15 10.24
CA PRO A 3 -0.64 -1.39 9.64
C PRO A 3 -1.80 -2.05 10.42
N GLU A 4 -2.12 -1.57 11.63
CA GLU A 4 -3.22 -2.01 12.51
C GLU A 4 -4.63 -2.01 11.89
N LEU A 5 -4.85 -1.32 10.77
CA LEU A 5 -6.15 -1.29 10.09
C LEU A 5 -6.28 -2.35 8.99
N THR A 6 -5.23 -3.14 8.76
CA THR A 6 -5.24 -4.23 7.79
C THR A 6 -5.43 -5.56 8.51
N ASP A 7 -5.95 -6.54 7.78
CA ASP A 7 -5.93 -7.95 8.15
C ASP A 7 -4.50 -8.48 8.38
N ALA A 8 -3.48 -7.83 7.80
CA ALA A 8 -2.06 -8.11 8.03
C ALA A 8 -1.47 -7.43 9.28
N SER A 9 -2.28 -7.17 10.31
CA SER A 9 -1.86 -6.60 11.60
C SER A 9 -1.65 -7.66 12.68
N ILE A 10 -0.86 -7.31 13.71
CA ILE A 10 -0.61 -8.20 14.85
C ILE A 10 -1.90 -8.45 15.64
N SER A 11 -2.75 -7.42 15.77
CA SER A 11 -4.03 -7.55 16.47
C SER A 11 -4.97 -8.53 15.75
N PHE A 12 -5.04 -8.47 14.41
CA PHE A 12 -5.79 -9.47 13.63
C PHE A 12 -5.18 -10.86 13.73
N PHE A 13 -3.86 -10.99 13.62
CA PHE A 13 -3.15 -12.26 13.80
C PHE A 13 -3.45 -12.91 15.16
N ASN A 14 -3.36 -12.14 16.25
CA ASN A 14 -3.62 -12.67 17.60
C ASN A 14 -5.05 -13.15 17.78
N LYS A 15 -6.00 -12.58 17.03
CA LYS A 15 -7.42 -12.92 17.10
C LYS A 15 -7.81 -14.09 16.18
N ASN A 16 -7.27 -14.11 14.97
CA ASN A 16 -7.71 -15.01 13.90
C ASN A 16 -6.67 -16.06 13.49
N GLY A 17 -5.47 -16.03 14.10
CA GLY A 17 -4.34 -16.88 13.73
C GLY A 17 -3.59 -16.38 12.49
N ALA A 18 -2.56 -17.15 12.11
CA ALA A 18 -1.70 -16.84 10.97
C ALA A 18 -2.39 -17.03 9.61
N ILE A 19 -3.26 -18.03 9.53
CA ILE A 19 -3.88 -18.52 8.30
C ILE A 19 -5.35 -18.08 8.20
N ASN A 20 -5.80 -17.73 7.01
CA ASN A 20 -7.17 -17.29 6.70
C ASN A 20 -8.02 -18.42 6.09
N GLU A 21 -9.29 -18.13 5.77
CA GLU A 21 -10.26 -19.12 5.27
C GLU A 21 -9.87 -19.75 3.92
N ASP A 22 -9.12 -19.03 3.08
CA ASP A 22 -8.56 -19.52 1.82
C ASP A 22 -7.22 -20.27 1.99
N GLY A 23 -6.77 -20.46 3.23
CA GLY A 23 -5.58 -21.22 3.60
C GLY A 23 -4.26 -20.50 3.35
N GLY A 24 -4.30 -19.19 3.04
CA GLY A 24 -3.13 -18.31 2.95
C GLY A 24 -2.93 -17.50 4.23
N ASP A 25 -1.95 -16.61 4.24
CA ASP A 25 -1.71 -15.75 5.41
C ASP A 25 -2.60 -14.50 5.42
N GLN A 26 -2.90 -14.02 6.62
CA GLN A 26 -3.76 -12.86 6.83
C GLN A 26 -3.21 -11.60 6.15
N GLY A 27 -4.04 -10.97 5.32
CA GLY A 27 -3.76 -9.69 4.67
C GLY A 27 -2.75 -9.68 3.55
N PHE A 28 -2.56 -10.83 2.90
CA PHE A 28 -1.87 -10.93 1.64
C PHE A 28 -2.83 -11.34 0.54
N HIS A 29 -2.82 -10.60 -0.57
CA HIS A 29 -3.76 -10.83 -1.67
C HIS A 29 -3.03 -10.69 -3.01
N ASN A 30 -3.29 -11.59 -3.94
CA ASN A 30 -2.91 -11.42 -5.34
C ASN A 30 -4.04 -10.71 -6.09
N ILE A 31 -3.81 -9.45 -6.44
CA ILE A 31 -4.81 -8.60 -7.11
C ILE A 31 -4.62 -8.53 -8.63
N GLY A 32 -3.68 -9.29 -9.20
CA GLY A 32 -3.46 -9.32 -10.66
C GLY A 32 -2.72 -8.11 -11.23
N VAL A 33 -1.73 -7.56 -10.49
CA VAL A 33 -0.83 -6.52 -11.03
C VAL A 33 0.18 -7.12 -12.02
N ARG A 34 0.65 -8.34 -11.77
CA ARG A 34 1.61 -9.08 -12.60
C ARG A 34 1.32 -10.59 -12.55
N PRO A 35 1.72 -11.36 -13.57
CA PRO A 35 1.69 -12.82 -13.50
C PRO A 35 2.57 -13.34 -12.37
N ALA A 36 2.07 -14.30 -11.58
CA ALA A 36 2.81 -14.86 -10.45
C ALA A 36 4.13 -15.56 -10.84
N ALA A 37 4.26 -15.98 -12.10
CA ALA A 37 5.49 -16.56 -12.65
C ALA A 37 6.61 -15.52 -12.83
N GLU A 38 6.27 -14.25 -13.05
CA GLU A 38 7.22 -13.14 -13.16
C GLU A 38 7.48 -12.50 -11.79
N ASP A 39 6.47 -12.52 -10.93
CA ASP A 39 6.51 -11.90 -9.61
C ASP A 39 5.82 -12.79 -8.58
N ALA A 40 6.63 -13.62 -7.92
CA ALA A 40 6.15 -14.61 -6.96
C ALA A 40 5.54 -13.97 -5.70
N GLY A 41 5.80 -12.68 -5.45
CA GLY A 41 5.39 -11.99 -4.24
C GLY A 41 5.76 -12.79 -2.99
N ARG A 42 4.75 -13.12 -2.19
CA ARG A 42 4.90 -13.85 -0.94
C ARG A 42 5.27 -15.33 -1.08
N ALA A 43 5.04 -15.98 -2.22
CA ALA A 43 5.50 -17.35 -2.44
C ALA A 43 7.01 -17.43 -2.72
N GLY A 44 7.71 -16.28 -2.79
CA GLY A 44 9.15 -16.23 -2.96
C GLY A 44 9.94 -16.76 -1.76
N LEU A 45 11.25 -16.88 -1.95
CA LEU A 45 12.20 -17.27 -0.92
C LEU A 45 13.13 -16.10 -0.58
N GLY A 46 13.41 -15.96 0.70
CA GLY A 46 14.38 -15.02 1.25
C GLY A 46 15.82 -15.51 1.20
N PRO A 47 16.74 -14.75 1.81
CA PRO A 47 18.12 -15.17 1.99
C PRO A 47 18.19 -16.57 2.61
N ASN A 48 19.07 -17.41 2.09
CA ASN A 48 19.24 -18.82 2.50
C ASN A 48 18.04 -19.74 2.20
N GLY A 49 17.12 -19.33 1.33
CA GLY A 49 15.99 -20.17 0.90
C GLY A 49 14.85 -20.25 1.93
N ALA A 50 14.83 -19.37 2.93
CA ALA A 50 13.73 -19.30 3.89
C ALA A 50 12.45 -18.84 3.19
N SER A 51 11.33 -19.52 3.45
CA SER A 51 10.02 -19.13 2.91
C SER A 51 9.59 -17.78 3.47
N PHE A 52 8.98 -16.92 2.64
CA PHE A 52 8.27 -15.73 3.13
C PHE A 52 6.86 -16.04 3.64
N SER A 53 6.38 -17.27 3.43
CA SER A 53 5.08 -17.77 3.86
C SER A 53 5.20 -18.93 4.83
N GLU A 54 4.38 -18.90 5.88
CA GLU A 54 4.19 -20.02 6.81
C GLU A 54 3.12 -21.01 6.32
N SER A 55 2.13 -20.57 5.54
CA SER A 55 1.09 -21.46 5.02
C SER A 55 1.58 -22.37 3.89
N GLY A 56 2.54 -21.90 3.07
CA GLY A 56 3.00 -22.60 1.88
C GLY A 56 1.89 -22.88 0.86
N SER A 57 0.81 -22.11 0.91
CA SER A 57 -0.40 -22.35 0.13
C SER A 57 -0.24 -21.81 -1.30
N PRO A 58 -0.85 -22.43 -2.31
CA PRO A 58 -0.85 -21.89 -3.67
C PRO A 58 -1.41 -20.47 -3.78
N VAL A 59 -2.21 -20.01 -2.82
CA VAL A 59 -2.77 -18.64 -2.79
C VAL A 59 -1.72 -17.57 -2.45
N ASP A 60 -0.55 -17.95 -1.93
CA ASP A 60 0.57 -17.01 -1.70
C ASP A 60 1.23 -16.54 -3.00
N ASN A 61 1.02 -17.26 -4.10
CA ASN A 61 1.64 -16.96 -5.39
C ASN A 61 1.20 -15.59 -5.92
N GLY A 62 2.16 -14.67 -6.02
CA GLY A 62 1.91 -13.28 -6.42
C GLY A 62 1.10 -12.48 -5.41
N ALA A 63 0.96 -12.97 -4.17
CA ALA A 63 0.26 -12.25 -3.12
C ALA A 63 1.16 -11.21 -2.47
N PHE A 64 0.61 -10.03 -2.20
CA PHE A 64 1.29 -8.93 -1.54
C PHE A 64 0.49 -8.44 -0.34
N LYS A 65 1.20 -7.89 0.65
CA LYS A 65 0.57 -7.29 1.82
C LYS A 65 -0.36 -6.16 1.37
N THR A 66 -1.60 -6.15 1.86
CA THR A 66 -2.52 -5.03 1.66
C THR A 66 -1.88 -3.75 2.24
N PRO A 67 -1.62 -2.70 1.44
CA PRO A 67 -1.03 -1.47 1.95
C PRO A 67 -2.07 -0.63 2.70
N GLY A 68 -1.63 0.14 3.68
CA GLY A 68 -2.44 1.20 4.27
C GLY A 68 -2.58 2.38 3.31
N LEU A 69 -3.73 3.06 3.32
CA LEU A 69 -4.05 4.15 2.37
C LEU A 69 -3.82 5.56 2.92
N ARG A 70 -3.32 5.71 4.14
CA ARG A 70 -3.01 7.03 4.71
C ARG A 70 -1.88 7.70 3.93
N ASN A 71 -2.09 8.97 3.56
CA ASN A 71 -1.19 9.77 2.73
C ASN A 71 -0.90 9.13 1.36
N VAL A 72 -1.80 8.29 0.84
CA VAL A 72 -1.57 7.59 -0.43
C VAL A 72 -1.42 8.59 -1.59
N GLY A 73 -2.11 9.73 -1.53
CA GLY A 73 -1.97 10.81 -2.50
C GLY A 73 -0.58 11.47 -2.56
N LEU A 74 0.28 11.25 -1.56
CA LEU A 74 1.66 11.78 -1.52
C LEU A 74 2.71 10.75 -1.99
N ARG A 75 2.29 9.56 -2.43
CA ARG A 75 3.16 8.38 -2.63
C ARG A 75 3.12 7.83 -4.05
N ALA A 76 3.08 8.71 -5.05
CA ALA A 76 3.28 8.29 -6.43
C ALA A 76 4.76 7.91 -6.66
N PRO A 77 5.05 6.90 -7.51
CA PRO A 77 4.11 6.00 -8.18
C PRO A 77 3.57 4.89 -7.25
N HIS A 78 2.44 4.31 -7.61
CA HIS A 78 1.70 3.33 -6.81
C HIS A 78 1.87 1.88 -7.30
N MET A 79 1.35 0.94 -6.50
CA MET A 79 1.58 -0.52 -6.55
C MET A 79 2.99 -0.90 -6.09
N HIS A 80 3.20 -2.18 -5.78
CA HIS A 80 4.50 -2.67 -5.30
C HIS A 80 5.61 -2.57 -6.35
N ASN A 81 5.24 -2.49 -7.63
CA ASN A 81 6.15 -2.32 -8.76
C ASN A 81 6.21 -0.89 -9.31
N GLY A 82 5.52 0.08 -8.70
CA GLY A 82 5.45 1.45 -9.20
C GLY A 82 4.77 1.60 -10.57
N GLY A 83 4.01 0.59 -11.04
CA GLY A 83 3.45 0.55 -12.39
C GLY A 83 2.26 1.49 -12.62
N LYS A 84 1.76 2.17 -11.59
CA LYS A 84 0.63 3.11 -11.70
C LYS A 84 1.09 4.51 -11.32
N LYS A 85 1.06 5.44 -12.29
CA LYS A 85 1.59 6.80 -12.11
C LYS A 85 0.83 7.64 -11.08
N ASP A 86 -0.48 7.43 -10.94
CA ASP A 86 -1.38 8.24 -10.13
C ASP A 86 -2.57 7.41 -9.61
N LEU A 87 -3.34 7.99 -8.69
CA LEU A 87 -4.50 7.34 -8.08
C LEU A 87 -5.63 7.07 -9.08
N ALA A 88 -5.77 7.89 -10.12
CA ALA A 88 -6.74 7.64 -11.19
C ALA A 88 -6.44 6.31 -11.90
N ALA A 89 -5.17 6.05 -12.23
CA ALA A 89 -4.76 4.77 -12.82
C ALA A 89 -4.94 3.59 -11.85
N VAL A 90 -4.83 3.81 -10.54
CA VAL A 90 -5.12 2.79 -9.52
C VAL A 90 -6.61 2.47 -9.46
N VAL A 91 -7.47 3.50 -9.47
CA VAL A 91 -8.93 3.32 -9.43
C VAL A 91 -9.43 2.66 -10.71
N ASP A 92 -8.93 3.05 -11.88
CA ASP A 92 -9.23 2.39 -13.16
C ASP A 92 -8.86 0.91 -13.15
N PHE A 93 -7.67 0.58 -12.63
CA PHE A 93 -7.21 -0.81 -12.47
C PHE A 93 -8.23 -1.66 -11.70
N TYR A 94 -8.72 -1.17 -10.56
CA TYR A 94 -9.74 -1.89 -9.79
C TYR A 94 -11.11 -1.89 -10.49
N SER A 95 -11.48 -0.79 -11.15
CA SER A 95 -12.75 -0.65 -11.86
C SER A 95 -12.90 -1.72 -12.95
N ARG A 96 -11.82 -2.00 -13.69
CA ARG A 96 -11.75 -3.02 -14.74
C ARG A 96 -11.43 -4.43 -14.25
N GLY A 97 -11.25 -4.63 -12.94
CA GLY A 97 -11.01 -5.95 -12.34
C GLY A 97 -9.57 -6.46 -12.43
N GLY A 98 -8.59 -5.57 -12.59
CA GLY A 98 -7.16 -5.90 -12.67
C GLY A 98 -6.58 -5.88 -14.09
N ASP A 99 -5.27 -6.09 -14.20
CA ASP A 99 -4.56 -6.11 -15.51
C ASP A 99 -4.27 -7.54 -15.97
N PHE A 100 -4.18 -8.50 -15.04
CA PHE A 100 -3.88 -9.90 -15.30
C PHE A 100 -4.89 -10.82 -14.61
N PRO A 101 -5.08 -12.05 -15.11
CA PRO A 101 -5.88 -13.06 -14.42
C PRO A 101 -5.40 -13.21 -12.98
N ASN A 102 -6.31 -13.03 -12.04
CA ASN A 102 -6.00 -13.09 -10.61
C ASN A 102 -6.82 -14.21 -9.95
N PRO A 103 -6.25 -14.93 -8.98
CA PRO A 103 -6.98 -15.97 -8.24
C PRO A 103 -7.91 -15.40 -7.16
N SER A 104 -7.84 -14.10 -6.87
CA SER A 104 -8.61 -13.48 -5.79
C SER A 104 -10.06 -13.25 -6.20
N LYS A 105 -10.98 -13.91 -5.50
CA LYS A 105 -12.43 -13.68 -5.67
C LYS A 105 -12.87 -12.25 -5.31
N ARG A 106 -11.99 -11.47 -4.69
CA ARG A 106 -12.27 -10.11 -4.21
C ARG A 106 -12.09 -9.06 -5.30
N ILE A 107 -11.26 -9.35 -6.30
CA ILE A 107 -11.02 -8.45 -7.43
C ILE A 107 -11.90 -8.90 -8.59
N LYS A 108 -12.94 -8.12 -8.83
CA LYS A 108 -13.88 -8.31 -9.93
C LYS A 108 -14.12 -6.97 -10.59
N GLU A 109 -14.56 -7.00 -11.83
CA GLU A 109 -14.97 -5.79 -12.54
C GLU A 109 -16.09 -5.07 -11.76
N LEU A 110 -15.86 -3.80 -11.44
CA LEU A 110 -16.77 -2.97 -10.67
C LEU A 110 -17.60 -2.05 -11.57
N ASN A 111 -17.11 -1.77 -12.79
CA ASN A 111 -17.77 -0.89 -13.76
C ASN A 111 -18.17 0.47 -13.15
N LEU A 112 -17.24 1.08 -12.41
CA LEU A 112 -17.49 2.37 -11.75
C LEU A 112 -17.71 3.47 -12.80
N LYS A 113 -18.72 4.31 -12.58
CA LYS A 113 -18.96 5.48 -13.43
C LYS A 113 -17.84 6.50 -13.26
N ALA A 114 -17.67 7.37 -14.25
CA ALA A 114 -16.63 8.41 -14.21
C ALA A 114 -16.74 9.28 -12.95
N ASP A 115 -17.96 9.66 -12.55
CA ASP A 115 -18.20 10.46 -11.35
C ASP A 115 -17.81 9.72 -10.06
N ASP A 116 -18.11 8.41 -9.97
CA ASP A 116 -17.74 7.57 -8.81
C ASP A 116 -16.22 7.41 -8.72
N GLN A 117 -15.55 7.24 -9.86
CA GLN A 117 -14.10 7.16 -9.91
C GLN A 117 -13.46 8.49 -9.48
N ALA A 118 -13.97 9.61 -9.97
CA ALA A 118 -13.48 10.94 -9.59
C ALA A 118 -13.66 11.21 -8.09
N ALA A 119 -14.83 10.89 -7.53
CA ALA A 119 -15.11 11.03 -6.11
C ALA A 119 -14.20 10.13 -5.25
N LEU A 120 -13.93 8.90 -5.70
CA LEU A 120 -13.00 8.01 -4.99
C LEU A 120 -11.56 8.52 -5.04
N VAL A 121 -11.11 9.03 -6.19
CA VAL A 121 -9.79 9.64 -6.32
C VAL A 121 -9.66 10.84 -5.38
N ASP A 122 -10.66 11.71 -5.34
CA ASP A 122 -10.67 12.88 -4.43
C ASP A 122 -10.57 12.45 -2.96
N PHE A 123 -11.38 11.47 -2.55
CA PHE A 123 -11.33 10.92 -1.20
C PHE A 123 -9.94 10.35 -0.86
N LEU A 124 -9.35 9.55 -1.75
CA LEU A 124 -8.02 8.95 -1.53
C LEU A 124 -6.90 10.00 -1.53
N GLN A 125 -6.99 11.00 -2.39
CA GLN A 125 -5.97 12.04 -2.54
C GLN A 125 -5.99 13.02 -1.37
N ASN A 126 -7.19 13.45 -0.95
CA ASN A 126 -7.36 14.59 -0.06
C ASN A 126 -7.82 14.17 1.35
N ALA A 127 -8.89 13.39 1.46
CA ALA A 127 -9.46 13.05 2.77
C ALA A 127 -8.57 12.13 3.62
N LEU A 128 -7.65 11.38 2.99
CA LEU A 128 -6.71 10.49 3.67
C LEU A 128 -5.31 11.10 3.90
N THR A 129 -5.11 12.37 3.55
CA THR A 129 -3.83 13.05 3.65
C THR A 129 -3.73 13.86 4.95
N ASP A 130 -2.72 13.55 5.76
CA ASP A 130 -2.40 14.30 6.97
C ASP A 130 -1.72 15.62 6.58
N CYS A 131 -2.38 16.74 6.87
CA CYS A 131 -1.91 18.08 6.54
C CYS A 131 -0.48 18.37 6.99
N ARG A 132 -0.08 17.88 8.17
CA ARG A 132 1.28 18.13 8.68
C ARG A 132 2.33 17.40 7.87
N VAL A 133 2.00 16.21 7.35
CA VAL A 133 2.91 15.46 6.46
C VAL A 133 3.02 16.17 5.13
N ALA A 134 1.89 16.63 4.55
CA ALA A 134 1.91 17.38 3.30
C ALA A 134 2.69 18.70 3.39
N ARG A 135 2.72 19.31 4.58
CA ARG A 135 3.39 20.59 4.86
C ARG A 135 4.79 20.43 5.46
N GLU A 136 5.23 19.19 5.69
CA GLU A 136 6.51 18.90 6.35
C GLU A 136 6.63 19.62 7.72
N GLU A 137 5.53 19.65 8.47
CA GLU A 137 5.44 20.27 9.79
C GLU A 137 5.72 19.28 10.92
N ALA A 138 6.17 19.81 12.05
CA ALA A 138 6.42 19.04 13.26
C ALA A 138 5.26 18.10 13.62
N PRO A 139 5.54 16.84 14.00
CA PRO A 139 6.86 16.25 14.27
C PRO A 139 7.53 15.60 13.03
N PHE A 140 7.02 15.90 11.82
CA PHE A 140 7.55 15.40 10.55
C PHE A 140 8.42 16.44 9.83
N ASP A 141 8.87 17.45 10.56
CA ASP A 141 9.92 18.36 10.10
C ASP A 141 11.23 17.58 9.96
N HIS A 142 12.09 17.98 9.02
CA HIS A 142 13.35 17.31 8.77
C HIS A 142 14.33 17.66 9.90
N PRO A 143 14.71 16.73 10.79
CA PRO A 143 15.78 17.00 11.74
C PRO A 143 17.06 17.23 10.94
N SER A 144 17.64 18.43 11.04
CA SER A 144 18.94 18.68 10.45
C SER A 144 20.02 17.98 11.28
N LEU A 145 20.84 17.15 10.64
CA LEU A 145 22.12 16.77 11.24
C LEU A 145 22.98 18.02 11.33
N SER A 146 23.49 18.36 12.53
CA SER A 146 24.48 19.42 12.67
C SER A 146 25.71 19.06 11.82
N PRO A 147 26.10 19.88 10.83
CA PRO A 147 27.35 19.63 10.11
C PRO A 147 28.51 19.72 11.10
N PRO A 148 29.53 18.85 11.01
CA PRO A 148 30.62 18.80 12.00
C PRO A 148 31.39 20.13 12.17
N ASN A 149 31.28 21.07 11.22
CA ASN A 149 31.86 22.43 11.28
C ASN A 149 30.88 23.53 10.80
N GLY A 150 29.56 23.34 10.96
CA GLY A 150 28.53 24.28 10.46
C GLY A 150 27.73 25.00 11.54
N ALA A 151 27.09 26.12 11.19
CA ALA A 151 26.15 26.81 12.09
C ALA A 151 24.90 25.96 12.33
N PHE A 152 24.36 26.00 13.56
CA PHE A 152 23.07 25.38 13.90
C PHE A 152 21.94 26.12 13.18
N VAL A 153 21.22 25.43 12.30
CA VAL A 153 20.02 25.95 11.64
C VAL A 153 18.78 25.31 12.28
N PRO A 154 17.82 26.09 12.81
CA PRO A 154 16.60 25.52 13.36
C PRO A 154 15.74 24.91 12.23
N ALA A 155 15.13 23.76 12.51
CA ALA A 155 14.12 23.18 11.62
C ALA A 155 12.92 24.14 11.55
N THR A 156 12.57 24.58 10.35
CA THR A 156 11.37 25.40 10.10
C THR A 156 10.49 24.62 9.13
N GLY A 157 9.27 24.30 9.55
CA GLY A 157 8.31 23.56 8.71
C GLY A 157 7.83 24.38 7.52
N GLY A 158 7.38 23.70 6.47
CA GLY A 158 6.94 24.32 5.21
C GLY A 158 5.58 25.03 5.35
N GLY A 159 5.53 26.31 4.98
CA GLY A 159 4.32 27.15 5.01
C GLY A 159 3.27 26.85 3.93
N HIS A 160 3.07 25.60 3.54
CA HIS A 160 2.13 25.21 2.48
C HIS A 160 0.68 25.16 2.97
N THR A 161 -0.30 25.34 2.08
CA THR A 161 -1.74 25.25 2.39
C THR A 161 -2.29 23.86 2.11
N CYS A 162 -3.23 23.38 2.92
CA CYS A 162 -4.03 22.19 2.59
C CYS A 162 -5.27 22.57 1.77
N HIS A 163 -5.72 21.65 0.91
CA HIS A 163 -6.99 21.74 0.19
C HIS A 163 -8.10 21.02 0.95
#